data_AF-A0A2S7ZGC2-F1
#
_entry.id   AF-A0A2S7ZGC2-F1
#
_cell.length_a   1.000
_cell.length_b   1.000
_cell.length_c   1.000
_cell.angle_alpha   90.00
_cell.angle_beta   90.00
_cell.angle_gamma   90.00
#
_symmetry.space_group_name_H-M   'P 1'
#
loop_
_entity.id
_entity.type
_entity.pdbx_description
1 polymer ?
#
loop_
_entity_poly.entity_id
_entity_poly.type
_entity_poly.pdbx_seq_one_letter_code
_entity_poly.pdbx_strand_id
1 'polypeptide(L)'
;MEHLTILHWFTKYSFACIPVLAFLLDLLIGDPNSKYHPVAIIGRIISFFEAVLYKDTDNDTKKLWYGGIAVGLILVSVYIIVSLILWLGGVVDEWVEYALEVIILYIAISPRSLAGAGFTISQLIKQDNIVEARKRLSWIVGRDTEELDESEITRATVETIAENTVDGIIAPLFFFILGGPMGAILYRTANTMDSMLGYKNQKYLYFGRVAARFDDVLNWIPARITFILLIISAFFLRFDAKKALQIGLRDAHKHPSPNGGYAEAPVAGALHIRLGGYNQYFKKMTFREYMGDPIEKLNRNHITRTIYMMYFTTILMIIISTAITYGMNV
;
A
#
# COMPACT_ATOMS: atom_id res chain seq x y z
N MET A 1 -6.10 -20.26 -38.70
CA MET A 1 -6.53 -21.18 -37.62
C MET A 1 -5.86 -20.85 -36.28
N GLU A 2 -4.55 -20.58 -36.23
CA GLU A 2 -3.85 -20.22 -34.97
C GLU A 2 -4.31 -18.91 -34.31
N HIS A 3 -4.68 -17.88 -35.11
CA HIS A 3 -5.23 -16.63 -34.57
C HIS A 3 -6.59 -16.80 -33.86
N LEU A 4 -7.43 -17.75 -34.31
CA LEU A 4 -8.70 -18.04 -33.66
C LEU A 4 -8.49 -18.77 -32.32
N THR A 5 -7.46 -19.62 -32.21
CA THR A 5 -7.14 -20.31 -30.96
C THR A 5 -6.57 -19.39 -29.88
N ILE A 6 -5.74 -18.40 -30.25
CA ILE A 6 -5.18 -17.44 -29.29
C ILE A 6 -6.26 -16.48 -28.80
N LEU A 7 -7.08 -15.94 -29.72
CA LEU A 7 -8.17 -15.03 -29.34
C LEU A 7 -9.20 -15.73 -28.47
N HIS A 8 -9.56 -16.97 -28.80
CA HIS A 8 -10.50 -17.77 -28.02
C HIS A 8 -9.95 -18.16 -26.64
N TRP A 9 -8.65 -18.45 -26.55
CA TRP A 9 -7.98 -18.65 -25.26
C TRP A 9 -7.99 -17.36 -24.44
N PHE A 10 -7.64 -16.23 -25.04
CA PHE A 10 -7.62 -14.95 -24.33
C PHE A 10 -9.02 -14.57 -23.83
N THR A 11 -10.07 -14.67 -24.64
CA THR A 11 -11.44 -14.38 -24.20
C THR A 11 -11.89 -15.28 -23.06
N LYS A 12 -11.37 -16.51 -22.97
CA LYS A 12 -11.69 -17.47 -21.91
C LYS A 12 -10.93 -17.21 -20.60
N TYR A 13 -9.76 -16.57 -20.67
CA TYR A 13 -8.85 -16.38 -19.53
C TYR A 13 -8.44 -14.93 -19.32
N SER A 14 -9.20 -13.99 -19.91
CA SER A 14 -8.89 -12.56 -19.94
C SER A 14 -8.80 -12.00 -18.52
N PHE A 15 -9.66 -12.47 -17.62
CA PHE A 15 -9.67 -12.09 -16.21
C PHE A 15 -8.33 -12.39 -15.51
N ALA A 16 -7.69 -13.52 -15.84
CA ALA A 16 -6.39 -13.87 -15.29
C ALA A 16 -5.26 -12.95 -15.77
N CYS A 17 -5.42 -12.29 -16.92
CA CYS A 17 -4.45 -11.33 -17.44
C CYS A 17 -4.53 -9.95 -16.77
N ILE A 18 -5.61 -9.64 -16.05
CA ILE A 18 -5.85 -8.30 -15.46
C ILE A 18 -4.71 -7.85 -14.53
N PRO A 19 -4.21 -8.66 -13.56
CA PRO A 19 -3.10 -8.27 -12.70
C PRO A 19 -1.81 -7.94 -13.45
N VAL A 20 -1.53 -8.72 -14.50
CA VAL A 20 -0.33 -8.51 -15.34
C VAL A 20 -0.47 -7.21 -16.12
N LEU A 21 -1.61 -6.98 -16.78
CA LEU A 21 -1.85 -5.78 -17.56
C LEU A 21 -1.86 -4.52 -16.68
N ALA A 22 -2.51 -4.57 -15.51
CA ALA A 22 -2.53 -3.48 -14.55
C ALA A 22 -1.11 -3.11 -14.08
N PHE A 23 -0.29 -4.11 -13.77
CA PHE A 23 1.11 -3.90 -13.40
C PHE A 23 1.96 -3.34 -14.55
N LEU A 24 1.77 -3.83 -15.78
CA LEU A 24 2.45 -3.28 -16.95
C LEU A 24 2.05 -1.82 -17.21
N LEU A 25 0.77 -1.48 -17.05
CA LEU A 25 0.31 -0.09 -17.12
C LEU A 25 0.95 0.78 -16.03
N ASP A 26 1.03 0.30 -14.79
CA ASP A 26 1.76 1.00 -13.72
C ASP A 26 3.23 1.19 -14.06
N LEU A 27 3.89 0.16 -14.61
CA LEU A 27 5.28 0.27 -15.03
C LEU A 27 5.50 1.21 -16.22
N LEU A 28 4.51 1.45 -17.08
CA LEU A 28 4.67 2.31 -18.26
C LEU A 28 4.28 3.76 -17.98
N ILE A 29 3.11 3.96 -17.37
CA ILE A 29 2.49 5.27 -17.16
C ILE A 29 2.90 5.83 -15.79
N GLY A 30 2.85 4.98 -14.75
CA GLY A 30 2.98 5.40 -13.35
C GLY A 30 1.83 6.28 -12.87
N ASP A 31 1.84 6.59 -11.58
CA ASP A 31 0.75 7.32 -10.94
C ASP A 31 0.71 8.82 -11.38
N PRO A 32 -0.39 9.32 -11.98
CA PRO A 32 -0.50 10.71 -12.39
C PRO A 32 -0.57 11.63 -11.18
N ASN A 33 0.37 12.57 -11.05
CA ASN A 33 0.30 13.64 -10.06
C ASN A 33 -0.75 14.69 -10.46
N SER A 34 -2.03 14.34 -10.34
CA SER A 34 -3.16 15.16 -10.76
C SER A 34 -4.31 15.10 -9.77
N LYS A 35 -4.98 16.24 -9.56
CA LYS A 35 -6.22 16.34 -8.78
C LYS A 35 -7.40 15.53 -9.36
N TYR A 36 -7.26 15.11 -10.62
CA TYR A 36 -8.24 14.27 -11.32
C TYR A 36 -7.91 12.78 -11.21
N HIS A 37 -6.79 12.40 -10.57
CA HIS A 37 -6.47 11.00 -10.33
C HIS A 37 -7.57 10.34 -9.48
N PRO A 38 -8.07 9.14 -9.82
CA PRO A 38 -9.19 8.52 -9.12
C PRO A 38 -9.01 8.37 -7.59
N VAL A 39 -7.79 8.13 -7.10
CA VAL A 39 -7.50 8.13 -5.66
C VAL A 39 -7.74 9.51 -5.03
N ALA A 40 -7.40 10.60 -5.71
CA ALA A 40 -7.71 11.96 -5.25
C ALA A 40 -9.22 12.26 -5.31
N ILE A 41 -9.97 11.63 -6.22
CA ILE A 41 -11.44 11.70 -6.25
C ILE A 41 -12.03 10.97 -5.04
N ILE A 42 -11.53 9.77 -4.72
CA ILE A 42 -11.90 9.04 -3.49
C ILE A 42 -11.62 9.93 -2.26
N GLY A 43 -10.46 10.58 -2.21
CA GLY A 43 -10.13 11.54 -1.14
C GLY A 43 -11.16 12.67 -1.01
N ARG A 44 -11.68 13.19 -2.12
CA ARG A 44 -12.75 14.22 -2.09
C ARG A 44 -14.09 13.67 -1.57
N ILE A 45 -14.43 12.43 -1.90
CA ILE A 45 -15.61 11.75 -1.34
C ILE A 45 -15.44 11.61 0.19
N ILE A 46 -14.26 11.20 0.64
CA ILE A 46 -13.92 11.10 2.06
C ILE A 46 -14.07 12.46 2.74
N SER A 47 -13.45 13.52 2.20
CA SER A 47 -13.56 14.88 2.76
C SER A 47 -14.98 15.43 2.75
N PHE A 48 -15.81 15.07 1.77
CA PHE A 48 -17.22 15.44 1.75
C PHE A 48 -17.98 14.82 2.94
N PHE A 49 -17.89 13.50 3.11
CA PHE A 49 -18.58 12.83 4.22
C PHE A 49 -18.00 13.24 5.58
N GLU A 50 -16.70 13.46 5.66
CA GLU A 50 -16.05 14.03 6.83
C GLU A 50 -16.65 15.40 7.17
N ALA A 51 -16.75 16.33 6.22
CA ALA A 51 -17.29 17.67 6.46
C ALA A 51 -18.78 17.66 6.84
N VAL A 52 -19.55 16.70 6.34
CA VAL A 52 -20.98 16.56 6.65
C VAL A 52 -21.22 15.93 8.03
N LEU A 53 -20.41 14.92 8.40
CA LEU A 53 -20.65 14.08 9.56
C LEU A 53 -19.79 14.44 10.79
N TYR A 54 -18.62 15.06 10.60
CA TYR A 54 -17.78 15.50 11.70
C TYR A 54 -18.28 16.83 12.28
N LYS A 55 -18.54 16.87 13.58
CA LYS A 55 -18.81 18.10 14.33
C LYS A 55 -17.97 18.15 15.59
N ASP A 56 -17.29 19.27 15.81
CA ASP A 56 -16.39 19.39 16.96
C ASP A 56 -17.13 19.37 18.31
N THR A 57 -18.38 19.87 18.30
CA THR A 57 -19.29 19.91 19.45
C THR A 57 -19.86 18.54 19.85
N ASP A 58 -19.69 17.51 19.02
CA ASP A 58 -20.19 16.17 19.34
C ASP A 58 -19.32 15.50 20.41
N ASN A 59 -19.96 14.69 21.26
CA ASN A 59 -19.25 13.86 22.22
C ASN A 59 -18.52 12.70 21.53
N ASP A 60 -17.60 12.07 22.25
CA ASP A 60 -16.72 11.01 21.73
C ASP A 60 -17.50 9.83 21.13
N THR A 61 -18.61 9.43 21.76
CA THR A 61 -19.47 8.34 21.29
C THR A 61 -20.15 8.69 19.96
N LYS A 62 -20.70 9.90 19.83
CA LYS A 62 -21.30 10.37 18.57
C LYS A 62 -20.25 10.46 17.47
N LYS A 63 -19.06 10.99 17.76
CA LYS A 63 -17.93 11.04 16.81
C LYS A 63 -17.59 9.63 16.30
N LEU A 64 -17.53 8.63 17.18
CA LEU A 64 -17.28 7.24 16.79
C LEU A 64 -18.39 6.67 15.89
N TRP A 65 -19.67 6.88 16.24
CA TRP A 65 -20.81 6.40 15.44
C TRP A 65 -20.84 7.05 14.05
N TYR A 66 -20.69 8.38 13.97
CA TYR A 66 -20.66 9.08 12.69
C TYR A 66 -19.43 8.72 11.85
N GLY A 67 -18.30 8.42 12.49
CA GLY A 67 -17.13 7.86 11.81
C GLY A 67 -17.41 6.51 11.16
N GLY A 68 -18.12 5.61 11.87
CA GLY A 68 -18.55 4.33 11.29
C GLY A 68 -19.57 4.47 10.16
N ILE A 69 -20.53 5.38 10.31
CA ILE A 69 -21.48 5.73 9.24
C ILE A 69 -20.73 6.29 8.02
N ALA A 70 -19.73 7.16 8.22
CA ALA A 70 -18.92 7.70 7.15
C ALA A 70 -18.21 6.60 6.36
N VAL A 71 -17.56 5.64 7.05
CA VAL A 71 -16.91 4.48 6.41
C VAL A 71 -17.89 3.73 5.51
N GLY A 72 -19.09 3.40 6.01
CA GLY A 72 -20.10 2.70 5.24
C GLY A 72 -20.58 3.49 4.01
N LEU A 73 -20.89 4.78 4.19
CA LEU A 73 -21.36 5.65 3.10
C LEU A 73 -20.29 5.86 2.02
N ILE A 74 -19.03 6.02 2.40
CA ILE A 74 -17.91 6.17 1.48
C ILE A 74 -17.75 4.89 0.63
N LEU A 75 -17.72 3.72 1.26
CA LEU A 75 -17.58 2.44 0.55
C LEU A 75 -18.76 2.18 -0.38
N VAL A 76 -19.99 2.43 0.06
CA VAL A 76 -21.19 2.30 -0.78
C VAL A 76 -21.16 3.28 -1.95
N SER A 77 -20.72 4.52 -1.73
CA SER A 77 -20.60 5.52 -2.79
C SER A 77 -19.60 5.09 -3.86
N VAL A 78 -18.41 4.62 -3.45
CA VAL A 78 -17.41 4.11 -4.40
C VAL A 78 -17.93 2.87 -5.12
N TYR A 79 -18.57 1.93 -4.42
CA TYR A 79 -19.17 0.75 -5.02
C TYR A 79 -20.18 1.09 -6.11
N ILE A 80 -21.12 2.02 -5.83
CA ILE A 80 -22.14 2.44 -6.80
C ILE A 80 -21.49 3.10 -8.01
N ILE A 81 -20.54 4.02 -7.79
CA ILE A 81 -19.88 4.75 -8.88
C ILE A 81 -19.11 3.79 -9.79
N VAL A 82 -18.30 2.90 -9.20
CA VAL A 82 -17.50 1.93 -9.97
C VAL A 82 -18.40 0.92 -10.68
N SER A 83 -19.46 0.44 -10.03
CA SER A 83 -20.44 -0.46 -10.68
C SER A 83 -21.11 0.19 -11.87
N LEU A 84 -21.48 1.48 -11.76
CA LEU A 84 -22.06 2.23 -12.86
C LEU A 84 -21.07 2.41 -14.02
N ILE A 85 -19.80 2.68 -13.72
CA ILE A 85 -18.74 2.81 -14.73
C ILE A 85 -18.55 1.51 -15.50
N LEU A 86 -18.45 0.37 -14.80
CA LEU A 86 -18.31 -0.95 -15.41
C LEU A 86 -19.55 -1.31 -16.25
N TRP A 87 -20.75 -1.10 -15.70
CA TRP A 87 -22.00 -1.36 -16.42
C TRP A 87 -22.13 -0.51 -17.69
N LEU A 88 -21.81 0.79 -17.63
CA LEU A 88 -21.79 1.65 -18.82
C LEU A 88 -20.75 1.18 -19.84
N GLY A 89 -19.58 0.71 -19.39
CA GLY A 89 -18.56 0.10 -20.24
C GLY A 89 -19.10 -1.12 -20.98
N GLY A 90 -19.73 -2.06 -20.27
CA GLY A 90 -20.30 -3.28 -20.85
C GLY A 90 -21.49 -3.02 -21.79
N VAL A 91 -22.26 -1.96 -21.57
CA VAL A 91 -23.30 -1.50 -22.50
C VAL A 91 -22.70 -0.99 -23.81
N VAL A 92 -21.49 -0.40 -23.78
CA VAL A 92 -20.78 0.05 -24.98
C VAL A 92 -20.15 -1.14 -25.71
N ASP A 93 -19.31 -1.91 -25.01
CA ASP A 93 -18.59 -3.06 -25.54
C ASP A 93 -17.89 -3.87 -24.41
N GLU A 94 -17.84 -5.20 -24.53
CA GLU A 94 -17.20 -6.08 -23.54
C GLU A 94 -15.70 -5.77 -23.33
N TRP A 95 -15.00 -5.30 -24.36
CA TRP A 95 -13.59 -4.92 -24.27
C TRP A 95 -13.39 -3.58 -23.57
N VAL A 96 -14.40 -2.70 -23.61
CA VAL A 96 -14.38 -1.45 -22.85
C VAL A 96 -14.55 -1.74 -21.37
N GLU A 97 -15.47 -2.63 -21.00
CA GLU A 97 -15.60 -3.11 -19.61
C GLU A 97 -14.28 -3.72 -19.12
N TYR A 98 -13.71 -4.65 -19.90
CA TYR A 98 -12.43 -5.27 -19.59
C TYR A 98 -11.29 -4.26 -19.42
N ALA A 99 -11.21 -3.24 -20.29
CA ALA A 99 -10.21 -2.18 -20.16
C ALA A 99 -10.41 -1.38 -18.86
N LEU A 100 -11.66 -1.10 -18.47
CA LEU A 100 -11.98 -0.42 -17.22
C LEU A 100 -11.60 -1.26 -16.00
N GLU A 101 -11.82 -2.58 -16.03
CA GLU A 101 -11.37 -3.50 -14.98
C GLU A 101 -9.85 -3.44 -14.76
N VAL A 102 -9.08 -3.47 -15.86
CA VAL A 102 -7.62 -3.32 -15.82
C VAL A 102 -7.22 -1.96 -15.25
N ILE A 103 -7.88 -0.88 -15.68
CA ILE A 103 -7.62 0.48 -15.18
C ILE A 103 -7.93 0.59 -13.67
N ILE A 104 -9.03 0.00 -13.21
CA ILE A 104 -9.42 0.00 -11.80
C ILE A 104 -8.37 -0.70 -10.94
N LEU A 105 -7.88 -1.87 -11.37
CA LEU A 105 -6.81 -2.55 -10.63
C LEU A 105 -5.50 -1.75 -10.69
N TYR A 106 -5.17 -1.15 -11.82
CA TYR A 106 -4.02 -0.26 -11.98
C TYR A 106 -4.06 0.91 -10.98
N ILE A 107 -5.22 1.57 -10.80
CA ILE A 107 -5.42 2.63 -9.79
C ILE A 107 -5.27 2.09 -8.37
N ALA A 108 -5.69 0.84 -8.14
CA ALA A 108 -5.66 0.23 -6.83
C ALA A 108 -4.25 -0.19 -6.38
N ILE A 109 -3.29 -0.39 -7.30
CA ILE A 109 -1.89 -0.69 -7.00
C ILE A 109 -0.98 0.53 -7.24
N SER A 110 0.21 0.59 -6.63
CA SER A 110 1.15 1.71 -6.86
C SER A 110 2.66 1.38 -6.78
N PRO A 111 3.15 0.23 -7.30
CA PRO A 111 4.56 -0.16 -7.14
C PRO A 111 5.57 0.82 -7.76
N ARG A 112 5.31 1.37 -8.95
CA ARG A 112 6.22 2.33 -9.60
C ARG A 112 6.30 3.65 -8.84
N SER A 113 5.19 4.17 -8.35
CA SER A 113 5.16 5.42 -7.56
C SER A 113 5.97 5.24 -6.27
N LEU A 114 5.77 4.12 -5.57
CA LEU A 114 6.49 3.79 -4.34
C LEU A 114 8.01 3.66 -4.57
N ALA A 115 8.40 2.91 -5.61
CA ALA A 115 9.80 2.77 -5.98
C ALA A 115 10.42 4.11 -6.42
N GLY A 116 9.69 4.92 -7.19
CA GLY A 116 10.13 6.22 -7.66
C GLY A 116 10.44 7.18 -6.51
N ALA A 117 9.60 7.21 -5.48
CA ALA A 117 9.83 8.00 -4.27
C ALA A 117 11.12 7.56 -3.55
N GLY A 118 11.28 6.25 -3.34
CA GLY A 118 12.48 5.70 -2.70
C GLY A 118 13.78 5.94 -3.50
N PHE A 119 13.76 5.72 -4.82
CA PHE A 119 14.91 6.00 -5.67
C PHE A 119 15.28 7.48 -5.70
N THR A 120 14.29 8.37 -5.71
CA THR A 120 14.52 9.82 -5.65
C THR A 120 15.26 10.19 -4.36
N ILE A 121 14.81 9.70 -3.20
CA ILE A 121 15.48 9.94 -1.91
C ILE A 121 16.89 9.33 -1.89
N SER A 122 17.05 8.09 -2.35
CA SER A 122 18.35 7.42 -2.43
C SER A 122 19.36 8.16 -3.33
N GLN A 123 18.89 8.79 -4.40
CA GLN A 123 19.71 9.59 -5.31
C GLN A 123 20.08 10.95 -4.68
N LEU A 124 19.17 11.59 -3.96
CA LEU A 124 19.46 12.84 -3.24
C LEU A 124 20.50 12.63 -2.14
N ILE A 125 20.41 11.52 -1.40
CA ILE A 125 21.44 11.11 -0.43
C ILE A 125 22.78 10.90 -1.13
N LYS A 126 22.81 10.22 -2.28
CA LYS A 126 24.04 10.01 -3.06
C LYS A 126 24.72 11.31 -3.48
N GLN A 127 23.94 12.37 -3.66
CA GLN A 127 24.40 13.70 -4.07
C GLN A 127 24.71 14.61 -2.86
N ASP A 128 24.73 14.07 -1.64
CA ASP A 128 24.87 14.82 -0.38
C ASP A 128 23.82 15.94 -0.19
N ASN A 129 22.68 15.86 -0.90
CA ASN A 129 21.59 16.84 -0.81
C ASN A 129 20.55 16.43 0.24
N ILE A 130 20.99 16.45 1.51
CA ILE A 130 20.18 16.03 2.66
C ILE A 130 18.94 16.90 2.84
N VAL A 131 19.03 18.21 2.58
CA VAL A 131 17.90 19.15 2.75
C VAL A 131 16.74 18.78 1.82
N GLU A 132 17.02 18.56 0.53
CA GLU A 132 15.97 18.13 -0.40
C GLU A 132 15.53 16.69 -0.11
N ALA A 133 16.40 15.80 0.35
CA ALA A 133 16.03 14.45 0.76
C ALA A 133 14.99 14.45 1.90
N ARG A 134 15.16 15.31 2.92
CA ARG A 134 14.17 15.50 4.00
C ARG A 134 12.83 15.98 3.48
N LYS A 135 12.86 16.99 2.59
CA LYS A 135 11.64 17.52 1.96
C LYS A 135 10.90 16.48 1.13
N ARG A 136 11.61 15.65 0.37
CA ARG A 136 10.98 14.55 -0.40
C ARG A 136 10.46 13.45 0.50
N LEU A 137 11.20 13.10 1.56
CA LEU A 137 10.73 12.14 2.56
C LEU A 137 9.43 12.60 3.22
N SER A 138 9.29 13.90 3.52
CA SER A 138 8.09 14.45 4.18
C SER A 138 6.81 14.31 3.35
N TRP A 139 6.89 13.96 2.06
CA TRP A 139 5.72 13.70 1.22
C TRP A 139 5.20 12.26 1.36
N ILE A 140 6.01 11.35 1.90
CA ILE A 140 5.69 9.93 2.01
C ILE A 140 5.68 9.41 3.46
N VAL A 141 6.01 10.27 4.43
CA VAL A 141 5.92 9.94 5.87
C VAL A 141 5.03 10.92 6.61
N GLY A 142 4.34 10.45 7.65
CA GLY A 142 3.55 11.28 8.55
C GLY A 142 4.33 11.91 9.72
N ARG A 143 5.66 11.78 9.76
CA ARG A 143 6.54 12.27 10.84
C ARG A 143 7.32 13.51 10.42
N ASP A 144 7.78 14.29 11.38
CA ASP A 144 8.66 15.44 11.13
C ASP A 144 10.01 14.95 10.59
N THR A 145 10.55 15.64 9.57
CA THR A 145 11.77 15.21 8.84
C THR A 145 12.93 16.19 8.92
N GLU A 146 12.70 17.39 9.49
CA GLU A 146 13.60 18.54 9.40
C GLU A 146 14.99 18.29 10.00
N GLU A 147 15.07 17.44 11.02
CA GLU A 147 16.29 17.17 11.80
C GLU A 147 16.93 15.80 11.48
N LEU A 148 16.36 15.02 10.56
CA LEU A 148 16.82 13.63 10.32
C LEU A 148 18.18 13.57 9.63
N ASP A 149 19.11 12.78 10.14
CA ASP A 149 20.36 12.48 9.44
C ASP A 149 20.15 11.47 8.28
N GLU A 150 21.20 11.13 7.54
CA GLU A 150 21.12 10.15 6.44
C GLU A 150 20.57 8.79 6.90
N SER A 151 20.99 8.32 8.06
CA SER A 151 20.59 7.03 8.61
C SER A 151 19.09 7.02 8.91
N GLU A 152 18.58 8.10 9.51
CA GLU A 152 17.17 8.26 9.84
C GLU A 152 16.30 8.52 8.60
N ILE A 153 16.81 9.24 7.59
CA ILE A 153 16.12 9.37 6.30
C ILE A 153 16.02 8.00 5.63
N THR A 154 17.12 7.22 5.65
CA THR A 154 17.14 5.86 5.10
C THR A 154 16.18 4.96 5.86
N ARG A 155 16.23 4.96 7.20
CA ARG A 155 15.33 4.21 8.07
C ARG A 155 13.89 4.49 7.69
N ALA A 156 13.55 5.78 7.63
CA ALA A 156 12.20 6.20 7.38
C ALA A 156 11.68 5.80 6.01
N THR A 157 12.54 5.89 4.99
CA THR A 157 12.23 5.47 3.63
C THR A 157 12.04 3.95 3.55
N VAL A 158 12.88 3.16 4.22
CA VAL A 158 12.77 1.69 4.27
C VAL A 158 11.49 1.25 4.97
N GLU A 159 11.16 1.84 6.12
CA GLU A 159 9.92 1.58 6.86
C GLU A 159 8.70 1.85 5.95
N THR A 160 8.66 3.02 5.31
CA THR A 160 7.58 3.40 4.39
C THR A 160 7.42 2.45 3.21
N ILE A 161 8.52 2.07 2.55
CA ILE A 161 8.45 1.13 1.41
C ILE A 161 7.97 -0.24 1.88
N ALA A 162 8.46 -0.74 3.01
CA ALA A 162 8.04 -2.03 3.54
C ALA A 162 6.54 -2.02 3.88
N GLU A 163 6.06 -1.04 4.65
CA GLU A 163 4.64 -0.90 5.02
C GLU A 163 3.75 -0.78 3.78
N ASN A 164 4.10 0.12 2.84
CA ASN A 164 3.34 0.32 1.61
C ASN A 164 3.48 -0.83 0.59
N THR A 165 4.41 -1.77 0.79
CA THR A 165 4.40 -3.02 0.01
C THR A 165 3.11 -3.80 0.31
N VAL A 166 2.68 -3.82 1.57
CA VAL A 166 1.41 -4.44 1.97
C VAL A 166 0.26 -3.60 1.40
N ASP A 167 0.19 -2.34 1.83
CA ASP A 167 -1.00 -1.50 1.64
C ASP A 167 -1.20 -1.07 0.19
N GLY A 168 -0.10 -0.78 -0.51
CA GLY A 168 -0.13 -0.25 -1.87
C GLY A 168 -0.14 -1.32 -2.96
N ILE A 169 0.10 -2.59 -2.63
CA ILE A 169 0.36 -3.62 -3.64
C ILE A 169 -0.24 -4.97 -3.27
N ILE A 170 0.20 -5.59 -2.18
CA ILE A 170 -0.19 -6.97 -1.86
C ILE A 170 -1.65 -7.06 -1.43
N ALA A 171 -2.13 -6.13 -0.61
CA ALA A 171 -3.52 -6.11 -0.17
C ALA A 171 -4.51 -5.80 -1.32
N PRO A 172 -4.30 -4.80 -2.19
CA PRO A 172 -5.14 -4.62 -3.38
C PRO A 172 -5.19 -5.86 -4.29
N LEU A 173 -4.05 -6.53 -4.53
CA LEU A 173 -4.00 -7.77 -5.32
C LEU A 173 -4.69 -8.95 -4.61
N PHE A 174 -4.66 -8.99 -3.28
CA PHE A 174 -5.39 -9.98 -2.49
C PHE A 174 -6.90 -9.78 -2.61
N PHE A 175 -7.39 -8.55 -2.43
CA PHE A 175 -8.81 -8.25 -2.60
C PHE A 175 -9.28 -8.33 -4.07
N PHE A 176 -8.37 -8.19 -5.04
CA PHE A 176 -8.63 -8.55 -6.44
C PHE A 176 -8.97 -10.03 -6.59
N ILE A 177 -8.25 -10.93 -5.93
CA ILE A 177 -8.57 -12.38 -5.98
C ILE A 177 -9.97 -12.64 -5.41
N LEU A 178 -10.37 -11.93 -4.36
CA LEU A 178 -11.64 -12.17 -3.67
C LEU A 178 -12.86 -11.56 -4.36
N GLY A 179 -12.71 -10.38 -4.97
CA GLY A 179 -13.82 -9.60 -5.50
C GLY A 179 -13.53 -8.89 -6.81
N GLY A 180 -12.50 -9.31 -7.54
CA GLY A 180 -12.07 -8.70 -8.79
C GLY A 180 -11.64 -7.24 -8.62
N PRO A 181 -11.70 -6.44 -9.70
CA PRO A 181 -11.35 -5.02 -9.66
C PRO A 181 -12.12 -4.24 -8.59
N MET A 182 -13.39 -4.60 -8.36
CA MET A 182 -14.21 -4.00 -7.31
C MET A 182 -13.63 -4.25 -5.90
N GLY A 183 -13.21 -5.48 -5.60
CA GLY A 183 -12.55 -5.79 -4.32
C GLY A 183 -11.29 -4.94 -4.10
N ALA A 184 -10.45 -4.83 -5.14
CA ALA A 184 -9.21 -4.06 -5.08
C ALA A 184 -9.46 -2.57 -4.79
N ILE A 185 -10.42 -1.94 -5.47
CA ILE A 185 -10.70 -0.50 -5.29
C ILE A 185 -11.42 -0.18 -3.98
N LEU A 186 -12.26 -1.09 -3.48
CA LEU A 186 -12.87 -0.94 -2.15
C LEU A 186 -11.83 -1.05 -1.05
N TYR A 187 -10.88 -1.97 -1.16
CA TYR A 187 -9.74 -2.02 -0.27
C TYR A 187 -8.90 -0.73 -0.35
N ARG A 188 -8.54 -0.28 -1.57
CA ARG A 188 -7.80 0.99 -1.75
C ARG A 188 -8.55 2.17 -1.11
N THR A 189 -9.87 2.17 -1.17
CA THR A 189 -10.72 3.18 -0.51
C THR A 189 -10.61 3.11 1.02
N ALA A 190 -10.63 1.90 1.61
CA ALA A 190 -10.43 1.70 3.04
C ALA A 190 -9.06 2.20 3.51
N ASN A 191 -8.01 1.86 2.77
CA ASN A 191 -6.64 2.32 3.05
C ASN A 191 -6.47 3.84 2.90
N THR A 192 -7.15 4.44 1.92
CA THR A 192 -7.19 5.90 1.76
C THR A 192 -7.92 6.58 2.92
N MET A 193 -9.01 5.98 3.42
CA MET A 193 -9.70 6.47 4.62
C MET A 193 -8.80 6.44 5.85
N ASP A 194 -8.04 5.38 6.07
CA ASP A 194 -7.09 5.34 7.20
C ASP A 194 -5.98 6.40 7.04
N SER A 195 -5.42 6.55 5.85
CA SER A 195 -4.39 7.59 5.60
C SER A 195 -4.90 9.02 5.83
N MET A 196 -6.19 9.30 5.62
CA MET A 196 -6.78 10.63 5.79
C MET A 196 -7.38 10.87 7.18
N LEU A 197 -7.99 9.84 7.77
CA LEU A 197 -8.78 9.94 9.00
C LEU A 197 -8.11 9.23 10.18
N GLY A 198 -7.09 8.40 10.00
CA GLY A 198 -6.49 7.54 11.02
C GLY A 198 -5.55 8.24 12.01
N TYR A 199 -5.27 9.54 11.83
CA TYR A 199 -4.35 10.28 12.70
C TYR A 199 -4.81 10.29 14.17
N LYS A 200 -3.89 10.02 15.09
CA LYS A 200 -4.15 10.09 16.54
C LYS A 200 -4.07 11.53 17.07
N ASN A 201 -4.92 12.41 16.55
CA ASN A 201 -5.07 13.79 17.00
C ASN A 201 -6.47 14.04 17.61
N GLN A 202 -6.69 15.22 18.19
CA GLN A 202 -7.94 15.56 18.87
C GLN A 202 -9.19 15.41 17.97
N LYS A 203 -9.05 15.68 16.67
CA LYS A 203 -10.14 15.60 15.68
C LYS A 203 -10.52 14.15 15.39
N TYR A 204 -9.53 13.31 15.15
CA TYR A 204 -9.73 11.99 14.55
C TYR A 204 -9.68 10.82 15.53
N LEU A 205 -9.26 11.03 16.78
CA LEU A 205 -9.11 9.96 17.79
C LEU A 205 -10.33 9.04 17.94
N TYR A 206 -11.53 9.60 17.76
CA TYR A 206 -12.80 8.85 17.79
C TYR A 206 -13.44 8.74 16.41
N PHE A 207 -13.53 9.84 15.66
CA PHE A 207 -14.17 9.84 14.34
C PHE A 207 -13.45 8.93 13.34
N GLY A 208 -12.12 8.98 13.29
CA GLY A 208 -11.32 8.16 12.39
C GLY A 208 -11.06 6.74 12.87
N ARG A 209 -11.43 6.41 14.12
CA ARG A 209 -11.08 5.12 14.74
C ARG A 209 -11.66 3.93 13.99
N VAL A 210 -12.89 4.05 13.47
CA VAL A 210 -13.51 2.96 12.71
C VAL A 210 -12.77 2.72 11.40
N ALA A 211 -12.37 3.77 10.68
CA ALA A 211 -11.59 3.64 9.46
C ALA A 211 -10.25 2.94 9.72
N ALA A 212 -9.50 3.39 10.73
CA ALA A 212 -8.22 2.79 11.10
C ALA A 212 -8.33 1.31 11.51
N ARG A 213 -9.36 0.97 12.29
CA ARG A 213 -9.60 -0.42 12.70
C ARG A 213 -10.08 -1.30 11.54
N PHE A 214 -10.87 -0.73 10.63
CA PHE A 214 -11.32 -1.45 9.44
C PHE A 214 -10.15 -1.77 8.53
N ASP A 215 -9.24 -0.82 8.28
CA ASP A 215 -8.01 -1.06 7.54
C ASP A 215 -7.13 -2.12 8.22
N ASP A 216 -6.90 -2.01 9.54
CA ASP A 216 -6.15 -3.00 10.33
C ASP A 216 -6.71 -4.44 10.12
N VAL A 217 -8.03 -4.59 10.06
CA VAL A 217 -8.67 -5.89 9.84
C VAL A 217 -8.47 -6.38 8.41
N LEU A 218 -8.69 -5.52 7.41
CA LEU A 218 -8.54 -5.88 6.00
C LEU A 218 -7.09 -6.26 5.66
N ASN A 219 -6.13 -5.58 6.27
CA ASN A 219 -4.71 -5.83 6.08
C ASN A 219 -4.16 -7.03 6.86
N TRP A 220 -4.97 -7.66 7.73
CA TRP A 220 -4.49 -8.74 8.57
C TRP A 220 -3.95 -9.92 7.75
N ILE A 221 -4.74 -10.47 6.81
CA ILE A 221 -4.29 -11.58 5.95
C ILE A 221 -3.19 -11.12 4.97
N PRO A 222 -3.36 -10.02 4.20
CA PRO A 222 -2.32 -9.52 3.29
C PRO A 222 -0.95 -9.31 3.93
N ALA A 223 -0.89 -8.82 5.17
CA ALA A 223 0.38 -8.62 5.87
C ALA A 223 1.13 -9.93 6.13
N ARG A 224 0.42 -11.03 6.48
CA ARG A 224 1.05 -12.34 6.70
C ARG A 224 1.47 -13.00 5.40
N ILE A 225 0.70 -12.80 4.33
CA ILE A 225 1.12 -13.20 2.97
C ILE A 225 2.42 -12.44 2.62
N THR A 226 2.45 -11.12 2.83
CA THR A 226 3.61 -10.28 2.54
C THR A 226 4.85 -10.73 3.31
N PHE A 227 4.71 -11.10 4.58
CA PHE A 227 5.81 -11.68 5.38
C PHE A 227 6.46 -12.88 4.69
N ILE A 228 5.66 -13.84 4.22
CA ILE A 228 6.15 -15.04 3.54
C ILE A 228 6.80 -14.67 2.20
N LEU A 229 6.16 -13.79 1.43
CA LEU A 229 6.68 -13.34 0.13
C LEU A 229 8.03 -12.60 0.28
N LEU A 230 8.21 -11.80 1.33
CA LEU A 230 9.47 -11.12 1.62
C LEU A 230 10.60 -12.08 2.01
N ILE A 231 10.30 -13.18 2.71
CA ILE A 231 11.29 -14.24 2.99
C ILE A 231 11.73 -14.92 1.69
N ILE A 232 10.78 -15.27 0.82
CA ILE A 232 11.06 -15.88 -0.48
C ILE A 232 11.88 -14.90 -1.33
N SER A 233 11.49 -13.62 -1.34
CA SER A 233 12.21 -12.56 -2.03
C SER A 233 13.66 -12.43 -1.53
N ALA A 234 13.89 -12.40 -0.22
CA ALA A 234 15.22 -12.36 0.36
C ALA A 234 16.09 -13.54 -0.12
N PHE A 235 15.51 -14.74 -0.22
CA PHE A 235 16.23 -15.93 -0.69
C PHE A 235 16.68 -15.78 -2.16
N PHE A 236 15.76 -15.42 -3.06
CA PHE A 236 16.07 -15.30 -4.49
C PHE A 236 16.97 -14.10 -4.82
N LEU A 237 16.87 -13.02 -4.06
CA LEU A 237 17.75 -11.85 -4.18
C LEU A 237 19.11 -12.04 -3.50
N ARG A 238 19.37 -13.20 -2.89
CA ARG A 238 20.60 -13.53 -2.15
C ARG A 238 20.87 -12.60 -0.96
N PHE A 239 19.81 -12.14 -0.31
CA PHE A 239 19.85 -11.53 1.02
C PHE A 239 19.70 -12.61 2.11
N ASP A 240 19.67 -12.23 3.40
CA ASP A 240 19.56 -13.22 4.47
C ASP A 240 18.11 -13.62 4.77
N ALA A 241 17.59 -14.59 4.02
CA ALA A 241 16.25 -15.14 4.22
C ALA A 241 16.04 -15.79 5.61
N LYS A 242 17.11 -16.35 6.21
CA LYS A 242 17.03 -16.96 7.55
C LYS A 242 16.82 -15.88 8.59
N LYS A 243 17.54 -14.77 8.49
CA LYS A 243 17.34 -13.60 9.35
C LYS A 243 16.01 -12.91 9.07
N ALA A 244 15.55 -12.83 7.83
CA ALA A 244 14.22 -12.32 7.51
C ALA A 244 13.12 -13.09 8.28
N LEU A 245 13.19 -14.43 8.27
CA LEU A 245 12.27 -15.29 9.03
C LEU A 245 12.46 -15.10 10.55
N GLN A 246 13.70 -15.20 11.04
CA GLN A 246 14.00 -15.12 12.47
C GLN A 246 13.53 -13.78 13.07
N ILE A 247 13.86 -12.67 12.43
CA ILE A 247 13.52 -11.33 12.91
C ILE A 247 12.03 -11.05 12.72
N GLY A 248 11.42 -11.47 11.62
CA GLY A 248 9.97 -11.32 11.45
C GLY A 248 9.18 -12.03 12.53
N LEU A 249 9.53 -13.28 12.87
CA LEU A 249 8.86 -14.00 13.98
C LEU A 249 9.15 -13.35 15.35
N ARG A 250 10.37 -12.86 15.57
CA ARG A 250 10.79 -12.27 16.84
C ARG A 250 10.20 -10.88 17.08
N ASP A 251 10.07 -10.05 16.05
CA ASP A 251 9.89 -8.60 16.21
C ASP A 251 8.62 -8.04 15.56
N ALA A 252 7.95 -8.74 14.63
CA ALA A 252 6.79 -8.17 13.92
C ALA A 252 5.67 -7.68 14.85
N HIS A 253 5.47 -8.32 15.99
CA HIS A 253 4.45 -7.95 16.98
C HIS A 253 4.77 -6.70 17.80
N LYS A 254 6.01 -6.19 17.71
CA LYS A 254 6.45 -4.95 18.40
C LYS A 254 5.99 -3.69 17.68
N HIS A 255 5.55 -3.82 16.42
CA HIS A 255 5.07 -2.70 15.65
C HIS A 255 3.74 -2.17 16.22
N PRO A 256 3.51 -0.84 16.27
CA PRO A 256 2.26 -0.27 16.81
C PRO A 256 1.00 -0.68 16.03
N SER A 257 1.13 -0.91 14.71
CA SER A 257 0.08 -1.52 13.89
C SER A 257 0.22 -3.04 13.92
N PRO A 258 -0.90 -3.79 14.01
CA PRO A 258 -0.90 -5.26 13.97
C PRO A 258 -0.38 -5.86 12.66
N ASN A 259 -0.14 -5.04 11.64
CA ASN A 259 0.19 -5.44 10.29
C ASN A 259 1.58 -4.97 9.85
N GLY A 260 1.93 -3.70 10.05
CA GLY A 260 3.16 -3.11 9.50
C GLY A 260 4.46 -3.87 9.86
N GLY A 261 4.55 -4.42 11.07
CA GLY A 261 5.71 -5.19 11.50
C GLY A 261 5.97 -6.46 10.69
N TYR A 262 4.93 -7.04 10.07
CA TYR A 262 5.07 -8.22 9.19
C TYR A 262 5.72 -7.89 7.84
N ALA A 263 5.89 -6.61 7.51
CA ALA A 263 6.69 -6.17 6.36
C ALA A 263 8.03 -5.55 6.81
N GLU A 264 8.04 -4.72 7.85
CA GLU A 264 9.26 -4.05 8.32
C GLU A 264 10.29 -5.03 8.92
N ALA A 265 9.86 -5.92 9.82
CA ALA A 265 10.76 -6.84 10.51
C ALA A 265 11.48 -7.83 9.57
N PRO A 266 10.84 -8.51 8.59
CA PRO A 266 11.57 -9.35 7.65
C PRO A 266 12.55 -8.57 6.76
N VAL A 267 12.23 -7.34 6.36
CA VAL A 267 13.17 -6.46 5.63
C VAL A 267 14.37 -6.12 6.51
N ALA A 268 14.13 -5.75 7.76
CA ALA A 268 15.20 -5.47 8.73
C ALA A 268 16.13 -6.68 8.91
N GLY A 269 15.56 -7.88 9.04
CA GLY A 269 16.31 -9.12 9.13
C GLY A 269 17.09 -9.46 7.86
N ALA A 270 16.46 -9.38 6.69
CA ALA A 270 17.08 -9.68 5.40
C ALA A 270 18.30 -8.80 5.10
N LEU A 271 18.23 -7.54 5.56
CA LEU A 271 19.22 -6.51 5.28
C LEU A 271 20.16 -6.22 6.45
N HIS A 272 20.05 -6.97 7.55
CA HIS A 272 20.90 -6.80 8.73
C HIS A 272 20.87 -5.39 9.36
N ILE A 273 19.72 -4.73 9.29
CA ILE A 273 19.49 -3.39 9.82
C ILE A 273 18.51 -3.42 10.99
N ARG A 274 18.44 -2.29 11.71
CA ARG A 274 17.45 -2.04 12.75
C ARG A 274 16.51 -0.91 12.31
N LEU A 275 15.21 -1.15 12.43
CA LEU A 275 14.13 -0.19 12.22
C LEU A 275 13.45 0.14 13.57
N GLY A 276 12.51 1.09 13.56
CA GLY A 276 11.88 1.63 14.77
C GLY A 276 12.77 2.65 15.48
N GLY A 277 12.50 2.89 16.77
CA GLY A 277 13.17 3.93 17.55
C GLY A 277 12.36 5.23 17.63
N TYR A 278 13.06 6.34 17.88
CA TYR A 278 12.42 7.63 18.08
C TYR A 278 11.94 8.25 16.76
N ASN A 279 10.68 8.68 16.76
CA ASN A 279 10.07 9.44 15.68
C ASN A 279 9.49 10.73 16.28
N GLN A 280 9.62 11.85 15.56
CA GLN A 280 9.05 13.12 15.97
C GLN A 280 7.75 13.39 15.20
N TYR A 281 6.67 13.73 15.90
CA TYR A 281 5.38 14.11 15.31
C TYR A 281 4.92 15.42 15.93
N PHE A 282 4.70 16.47 15.14
CA PHE A 282 4.28 17.77 15.66
C PHE A 282 5.19 18.26 16.81
N LYS A 283 6.51 18.09 16.62
CA LYS A 283 7.58 18.37 17.58
C LYS A 283 7.58 17.52 18.85
N LYS A 284 6.77 16.46 18.93
CA LYS A 284 6.72 15.51 20.05
C LYS A 284 7.42 14.20 19.70
N MET A 285 8.35 13.78 20.56
CA MET A 285 9.05 12.51 20.41
C MET A 285 8.17 11.34 20.85
N THR A 286 8.06 10.34 19.98
CA THR A 286 7.36 9.08 20.23
C THR A 286 8.30 7.93 19.93
N PHE A 287 8.50 7.04 20.89
CA PHE A 287 9.32 5.86 20.72
C PHE A 287 8.50 4.72 20.11
N ARG A 288 9.01 4.11 19.04
CA ARG A 288 8.57 2.81 18.51
C ARG A 288 9.59 1.77 18.93
N GLU A 289 9.13 0.59 19.34
CA GLU A 289 10.03 -0.52 19.66
C GLU A 289 10.92 -0.88 18.47
N TYR A 290 12.14 -1.34 18.76
CA TYR A 290 13.08 -1.72 17.72
C TYR A 290 12.74 -3.07 17.10
N MET A 291 12.89 -3.14 15.78
CA MET A 291 12.79 -4.36 14.99
C MET A 291 14.11 -4.58 14.25
N GLY A 292 14.66 -5.79 14.33
CA GLY A 292 15.97 -6.12 13.76
C GLY A 292 17.17 -5.77 14.64
N ASP A 293 18.34 -6.14 14.15
CA ASP A 293 19.62 -6.02 14.85
C ASP A 293 20.51 -5.01 14.09
N PRO A 294 21.25 -4.13 14.78
CA PRO A 294 22.00 -3.02 14.16
C PRO A 294 23.37 -3.52 13.68
N ILE A 295 23.38 -4.54 12.84
CA ILE A 295 24.60 -5.19 12.35
C ILE A 295 25.24 -4.31 11.25
N GLU A 296 24.44 -3.83 10.31
CA GLU A 296 24.83 -2.84 9.31
C GLU A 296 24.30 -1.44 9.69
N LYS A 297 25.12 -0.42 9.45
CA LYS A 297 24.67 0.98 9.54
C LYS A 297 23.79 1.28 8.32
N LEU A 298 22.61 1.85 8.59
CA LEU A 298 21.70 2.31 7.54
C LEU A 298 22.41 3.30 6.60
N ASN A 299 22.14 3.11 5.32
CA ASN A 299 22.68 3.88 4.21
C ASN A 299 21.77 3.70 3.00
N ARG A 300 21.89 4.59 2.01
CA ARG A 300 21.03 4.64 0.83
C ARG A 300 20.84 3.33 0.05
N ASN A 301 21.78 2.37 0.12
CA ASN A 301 21.66 1.10 -0.59
C ASN A 301 20.55 0.23 0.01
N HIS A 302 20.25 0.39 1.31
CA HIS A 302 19.14 -0.31 1.95
C HIS A 302 17.80 0.08 1.33
N ILE A 303 17.61 1.34 0.95
CA ILE A 303 16.41 1.78 0.20
C ILE A 303 16.29 1.00 -1.10
N THR A 304 17.38 0.92 -1.87
CA THR A 304 17.39 0.21 -3.17
C THR A 304 17.11 -1.28 -2.99
N ARG A 305 17.72 -1.93 -1.98
CA ARG A 305 17.49 -3.34 -1.69
C ARG A 305 16.04 -3.61 -1.25
N THR A 306 15.45 -2.74 -0.44
CA THR A 306 14.02 -2.83 -0.06
C THR A 306 13.11 -2.70 -1.28
N ILE A 307 13.41 -1.81 -2.23
CA ILE A 307 12.66 -1.71 -3.50
C ILE A 307 12.76 -2.99 -4.32
N TYR A 308 13.93 -3.63 -4.38
CA TYR A 308 14.07 -4.92 -5.06
C TYR A 308 13.23 -6.00 -4.39
N MET A 309 13.20 -6.03 -3.05
CA MET A 309 12.32 -6.95 -2.32
C MET A 309 10.84 -6.69 -2.60
N MET A 310 10.43 -5.42 -2.62
CA MET A 310 9.07 -5.00 -2.98
C MET A 310 8.70 -5.50 -4.38
N TYR A 311 9.48 -5.20 -5.42
CA TYR A 311 9.15 -5.62 -6.80
C TYR A 311 9.11 -7.14 -6.95
N PHE A 312 10.03 -7.87 -6.32
CA PHE A 312 10.00 -9.32 -6.37
C PHE A 312 8.74 -9.87 -5.70
N THR A 313 8.37 -9.33 -4.53
CA THR A 313 7.14 -9.67 -3.81
C THR A 313 5.89 -9.32 -4.64
N THR A 314 5.89 -8.18 -5.36
CA THR A 314 4.86 -7.81 -6.31
C THR A 314 4.71 -8.84 -7.42
N ILE A 315 5.81 -9.26 -8.06
CA ILE A 315 5.79 -10.26 -9.14
C ILE A 315 5.25 -11.59 -8.64
N LEU A 316 5.69 -12.05 -7.45
CA LEU A 316 5.16 -13.28 -6.85
C LEU A 316 3.65 -13.18 -6.62
N MET A 317 3.17 -12.06 -6.08
CA MET A 317 1.74 -11.86 -5.83
C MET A 317 0.94 -11.80 -7.13
N ILE A 318 1.45 -11.17 -8.19
CA ILE A 318 0.82 -11.18 -9.51
C ILE A 318 0.74 -12.61 -10.06
N ILE A 319 1.79 -13.42 -9.93
CA ILE A 319 1.78 -14.83 -10.35
C ILE A 319 0.71 -15.61 -9.57
N ILE A 320 0.62 -15.40 -8.25
CA ILE A 320 -0.39 -16.03 -7.40
C ILE A 320 -1.81 -15.59 -7.82
N SER A 321 -2.04 -14.29 -7.97
CA SER A 321 -3.34 -13.75 -8.40
C SER A 321 -3.75 -14.29 -9.77
N THR A 322 -2.83 -14.31 -10.74
CA THR A 322 -3.05 -14.85 -12.09
C THR A 322 -3.37 -16.35 -12.04
N ALA A 323 -2.60 -17.13 -11.27
CA ALA A 323 -2.80 -18.58 -11.17
C ALA A 323 -4.13 -18.94 -10.51
N ILE A 324 -4.52 -18.24 -9.45
CA ILE A 324 -5.80 -18.47 -8.75
C ILE A 324 -6.97 -18.10 -9.66
N THR A 325 -6.94 -16.92 -10.27
CA THR A 325 -8.01 -16.46 -11.17
C THR A 325 -8.14 -17.34 -12.42
N TYR A 326 -7.02 -17.80 -12.98
CA TYR A 326 -7.02 -18.79 -14.06
C TYR A 326 -7.72 -20.10 -13.64
N GLY A 327 -7.46 -20.58 -12.42
CA GLY A 327 -8.06 -21.80 -11.89
C GLY A 327 -9.55 -21.70 -11.56
N MET A 328 -10.06 -20.49 -11.30
CA MET A 328 -11.47 -20.25 -10.97
C MET A 328 -12.41 -20.34 -12.18
N ASN A 329 -11.89 -20.43 -13.42
CA ASN A 329 -12.67 -20.39 -14.67
C ASN A 329 -13.72 -19.26 -14.69
N VAL A 330 -13.37 -18.09 -14.15
CA VAL A 330 -14.19 -16.87 -14.20
C VAL A 330 -14.08 -16.25 -15.57
#